data_AF-A0A1R4JCG5-F1
#
_entry.id   AF-A0A1R4JCG5-F1
#
_cell.length_a   1.000
_cell.length_b   1.000
_cell.length_c   1.000
_cell.angle_alpha   90.00
_cell.angle_beta   90.00
_cell.angle_gamma   90.00
#
_symmetry.space_group_name_H-M   'P 1'
#
loop_
_entity.id
_entity.type
_entity.pdbx_description
1 polymer ?
#
loop_
_entity_poly.entity_id
_entity_poly.type
_entity_poly.pdbx_seq_one_letter_code
_entity_poly.pdbx_strand_id
1 'polypeptide(L)'
;MVGMQTTPTPVRWDGAVNAWTVRPGLHRMGRAEWLTDAGWAELARAGVAAVIDLRMPQEVRRREHDPAHEGVPRGVTWENHPIEDADDAEFRARFDPYPNHPAHYPDLLERYPDRIGAAMARTLEAAEVGGAVLHCSAGRDRTGLLTALLLQLPELPGGVADRDEQHAVYTAGVRGINDYRRTAKVPHPYERWVPPEDWDAHLAERLAALDEVLDAWPADRVRALLPR
;
A
#
# COMPACT_ATOMS: atom_id res chain seq x y z
N MET A 1 -25.30 -12.12 10.61
CA MET A 1 -24.28 -11.55 9.70
C MET A 1 -23.05 -12.42 9.85
N VAL A 2 -22.68 -13.15 8.81
CA VAL A 2 -21.47 -13.98 8.82
C VAL A 2 -20.29 -13.02 8.96
N GLY A 3 -19.50 -13.15 10.04
CA GLY A 3 -18.32 -12.34 10.27
C GLY A 3 -17.41 -12.43 9.05
N MET A 4 -17.27 -11.34 8.32
CA MET A 4 -16.37 -11.28 7.18
C MET A 4 -14.96 -11.48 7.73
N GLN A 5 -14.16 -12.32 7.08
CA GLN A 5 -12.79 -12.56 7.53
C GLN A 5 -12.04 -11.21 7.58
N THR A 6 -11.67 -10.79 8.78
CA THR A 6 -11.04 -9.50 9.10
C THR A 6 -9.52 -9.51 8.95
N THR A 7 -8.96 -10.62 8.46
CA THR A 7 -7.51 -10.82 8.34
C THR A 7 -7.09 -10.76 6.88
N PRO A 8 -6.08 -9.95 6.53
CA PRO A 8 -5.54 -9.94 5.17
C PRO A 8 -5.00 -11.34 4.80
N THR A 9 -5.26 -11.77 3.57
CA THR A 9 -4.81 -13.09 3.10
C THR A 9 -3.63 -12.96 2.13
N PRO A 10 -2.58 -13.79 2.24
CA PRO A 10 -1.46 -13.73 1.32
C PRO A 10 -1.89 -14.00 -0.12
N VAL A 11 -1.36 -13.23 -1.06
CA VAL A 11 -1.53 -13.42 -2.50
C VAL A 11 -0.23 -13.98 -3.08
N ARG A 12 -0.34 -14.99 -3.96
CA ARG A 12 0.80 -15.69 -4.56
C ARG A 12 0.86 -15.50 -6.08
N TRP A 13 0.73 -14.27 -6.54
CA TRP A 13 1.02 -13.95 -7.94
C TRP A 13 2.52 -14.07 -8.18
N ASP A 14 2.93 -14.68 -9.29
CA ASP A 14 4.33 -14.95 -9.58
C ASP A 14 5.15 -13.65 -9.67
N GLY A 15 6.26 -13.63 -8.94
CA GLY A 15 7.10 -12.44 -8.76
C GLY A 15 6.55 -11.38 -7.79
N ALA A 16 5.28 -11.45 -7.38
CA ALA A 16 4.73 -10.48 -6.44
C ALA A 16 5.42 -10.57 -5.07
N VAL A 17 5.68 -9.40 -4.50
CA VAL A 17 6.29 -9.26 -3.17
C VAL A 17 5.34 -8.46 -2.30
N ASN A 18 5.26 -8.85 -1.02
CA ASN A 18 4.40 -8.19 -0.04
C ASN A 18 2.93 -8.09 -0.50
N ALA A 19 2.45 -9.12 -1.21
CA ALA A 19 1.14 -9.13 -1.84
C ALA A 19 0.09 -9.74 -0.93
N TRP A 20 -1.00 -9.01 -0.70
CA TRP A 20 -2.09 -9.41 0.20
C TRP A 20 -3.44 -8.95 -0.34
N THR A 21 -4.47 -9.77 -0.14
CA THR A 21 -5.86 -9.32 -0.24
C THR A 21 -6.22 -8.67 1.08
N VAL A 22 -6.54 -7.38 1.05
CA VAL A 22 -7.01 -6.61 2.22
C VAL A 22 -8.47 -6.98 2.49
N ARG A 23 -9.31 -6.87 1.46
CA ARG A 23 -10.72 -7.26 1.43
C ARG A 23 -11.05 -7.81 0.04
N PRO A 24 -12.19 -8.50 -0.17
CA PRO A 24 -12.61 -8.89 -1.51
C PRO A 24 -12.57 -7.70 -2.48
N GLY A 25 -11.82 -7.81 -3.58
CA GLY A 25 -11.64 -6.75 -4.57
C GLY A 25 -10.64 -5.64 -4.21
N LEU A 26 -10.04 -5.66 -3.02
CA LEU A 26 -8.96 -4.72 -2.65
C LEU A 26 -7.70 -5.49 -2.25
N HIS A 27 -6.64 -5.28 -3.01
CA HIS A 27 -5.35 -5.90 -2.82
C HIS A 27 -4.27 -4.84 -2.60
N ARG A 28 -3.16 -5.26 -2.00
CA ARG A 28 -1.94 -4.46 -1.85
C ARG A 28 -0.74 -5.28 -2.27
N MET A 29 0.31 -4.64 -2.76
CA MET A 29 1.62 -5.27 -3.00
C MET A 29 2.77 -4.26 -2.96
N GLY A 30 4.00 -4.78 -3.04
CA GLY A 30 5.16 -4.00 -3.48
C GLY A 30 5.08 -3.64 -4.96
N ARG A 31 6.13 -3.03 -5.48
CA ARG A 31 6.13 -2.50 -6.85
C ARG A 31 5.74 -3.52 -7.93
N ALA A 32 4.94 -3.10 -8.90
CA ALA A 32 4.40 -3.97 -9.95
C ALA A 32 5.47 -4.54 -10.90
N GLU A 33 6.63 -3.89 -11.02
CA GLU A 33 7.73 -4.38 -11.87
C GLU A 33 8.35 -5.68 -11.36
N TRP A 34 8.01 -6.15 -10.15
CA TRP A 34 8.41 -7.47 -9.68
C TRP A 34 7.56 -8.61 -10.25
N LEU A 35 6.37 -8.32 -10.80
CA LEU A 35 5.52 -9.34 -11.43
C LEU A 35 6.16 -9.86 -12.71
N THR A 36 6.09 -11.17 -12.90
CA THR A 36 6.36 -11.80 -14.20
C THR A 36 5.12 -11.74 -15.08
N ASP A 37 5.21 -12.18 -16.34
CA ASP A 37 4.03 -12.36 -17.21
C ASP A 37 2.98 -13.29 -16.57
N ALA A 38 3.43 -14.35 -15.89
CA ALA A 38 2.53 -15.24 -15.16
C ALA A 38 1.84 -14.52 -13.99
N GLY A 39 2.58 -13.70 -13.24
CA GLY A 39 2.04 -12.91 -12.13
C GLY A 39 1.02 -11.88 -12.60
N TRP A 40 1.29 -11.18 -13.71
CA TRP A 40 0.33 -10.28 -14.34
C TRP A 40 -0.94 -11.01 -14.79
N ALA A 41 -0.80 -12.19 -15.41
CA ALA A 41 -1.95 -13.01 -15.82
C ALA A 41 -2.75 -13.54 -14.61
N GLU A 42 -2.08 -13.88 -13.51
CA GLU A 42 -2.72 -14.29 -12.26
C GLU A 42 -3.48 -13.15 -11.58
N LEU A 43 -2.90 -11.95 -11.55
CA LEU A 43 -3.54 -10.72 -11.09
C LEU A 43 -4.82 -10.44 -11.91
N ALA A 44 -4.73 -10.53 -13.23
CA ALA A 44 -5.91 -10.35 -14.10
C ALA A 44 -6.99 -11.42 -13.86
N ARG A 45 -6.59 -12.69 -13.69
CA ARG A 45 -7.52 -13.80 -13.38
C ARG A 45 -8.16 -13.69 -12.00
N ALA A 46 -7.50 -13.02 -11.05
CA ALA A 46 -8.07 -12.69 -9.75
C ALA A 46 -9.17 -11.61 -9.86
N GLY A 47 -9.40 -11.06 -11.06
CA GLY A 47 -10.39 -10.03 -11.30
C GLY A 47 -9.93 -8.70 -10.77
N VAL A 48 -8.67 -8.34 -10.99
CA VAL A 48 -8.14 -6.98 -10.80
C VAL A 48 -8.20 -6.23 -12.13
N ALA A 49 -8.73 -5.01 -12.09
CA ALA A 49 -8.94 -4.14 -13.25
C ALA A 49 -8.00 -2.93 -13.22
N ALA A 50 -7.53 -2.51 -12.04
CA ALA A 50 -6.60 -1.40 -11.92
C ALA A 50 -5.47 -1.68 -10.92
N VAL A 51 -4.25 -1.34 -11.34
CA VAL A 51 -3.05 -1.25 -10.52
C VAL A 51 -2.76 0.22 -10.27
N ILE A 52 -2.85 0.65 -9.01
CA ILE A 52 -2.69 2.03 -8.58
C ILE A 52 -1.31 2.20 -7.94
N ASP A 53 -0.44 2.94 -8.64
CA ASP A 53 0.94 3.19 -8.25
C ASP A 53 1.10 4.52 -7.53
N LEU A 54 1.37 4.45 -6.23
CA LEU A 54 1.46 5.62 -5.35
C LEU A 54 2.83 6.30 -5.37
N ARG A 55 3.76 5.80 -6.20
CA ARG A 55 5.12 6.33 -6.27
C ARG A 55 5.17 7.66 -6.99
N MET A 56 6.22 8.45 -6.71
CA MET A 56 6.51 9.62 -7.53
C MET A 56 6.95 9.17 -8.94
N PRO A 57 6.65 9.96 -10.00
CA PRO A 57 6.93 9.54 -11.38
C PRO A 57 8.38 9.08 -11.62
N GLN A 58 9.36 9.74 -11.01
CA GLN A 58 10.78 9.38 -11.16
C GLN A 58 11.16 8.02 -10.53
N GLU A 59 10.35 7.48 -9.63
CA GLU A 59 10.52 6.13 -9.07
C GLU A 59 9.92 5.03 -9.95
N VAL A 60 9.05 5.38 -10.91
CA VAL A 60 8.33 4.45 -11.81
C VAL A 60 9.24 4.06 -12.97
N ARG A 61 10.18 3.14 -12.71
CA ARG A 61 11.13 2.63 -13.71
C ARG A 61 11.64 1.25 -13.34
N ARG A 62 11.82 0.37 -14.33
CA ARG A 62 12.45 -0.95 -14.11
C ARG A 62 13.87 -0.82 -13.56
N ARG A 63 14.26 -1.78 -12.74
CA ARG A 63 15.61 -1.97 -12.17
C ARG A 63 16.27 -3.20 -12.80
N GLU A 64 17.59 -3.27 -12.70
CA GLU A 64 18.43 -4.29 -13.34
C GLU A 64 17.96 -5.74 -13.13
N HIS A 65 17.41 -6.04 -11.95
CA HIS A 65 17.01 -7.39 -11.55
C HIS A 65 15.51 -7.67 -11.65
N ASP A 66 14.72 -6.71 -12.16
CA ASP A 66 13.28 -6.88 -12.35
C ASP A 66 13.03 -7.86 -13.52
N PRO A 67 12.11 -8.83 -13.40
CA PRO A 67 11.81 -9.77 -14.47
C PRO A 67 11.36 -9.04 -15.74
N ALA A 68 11.69 -9.62 -16.89
CA ALA A 68 11.06 -9.18 -18.14
C ALA A 68 9.58 -9.59 -18.14
N HIS A 69 8.73 -8.70 -18.63
CA HIS A 69 7.32 -8.96 -18.88
C HIS A 69 6.90 -8.20 -20.15
N GLU A 70 5.91 -8.72 -20.87
CA GLU A 70 5.43 -8.20 -22.16
C GLU A 70 4.55 -6.94 -22.00
N GLY A 71 4.12 -6.63 -20.78
CA GLY A 71 3.37 -5.42 -20.45
C GLY A 71 2.24 -5.69 -19.46
N VAL A 72 1.26 -4.80 -19.42
CA VAL A 72 0.04 -4.93 -18.62
C VAL A 72 -1.01 -5.70 -19.43
N PRO A 73 -1.64 -6.77 -18.91
CA PRO A 73 -2.64 -7.55 -19.63
C PRO A 73 -3.85 -6.73 -20.07
N ARG A 74 -4.50 -7.14 -21.16
CA ARG A 74 -5.74 -6.51 -21.64
C ARG A 74 -6.81 -6.52 -20.56
N GLY A 75 -7.42 -5.36 -20.31
CA GLY A 75 -8.48 -5.20 -19.30
C GLY A 75 -7.95 -4.80 -17.92
N VAL A 76 -6.63 -4.71 -17.75
CA VAL A 76 -5.99 -4.14 -16.56
C VAL A 76 -5.39 -2.78 -16.94
N THR A 77 -5.61 -1.75 -16.12
CA THR A 77 -4.89 -0.48 -16.22
C THR A 77 -3.77 -0.42 -15.18
N TRP A 78 -2.69 0.27 -15.51
CA TRP A 78 -1.66 0.66 -14.55
C TRP A 78 -1.56 2.18 -14.53
N GLU A 79 -1.94 2.77 -13.41
CA GLU A 79 -2.14 4.22 -13.26
C GLU A 79 -1.24 4.77 -12.14
N ASN A 80 -0.51 5.85 -12.44
CA ASN A 80 0.34 6.51 -11.44
C ASN A 80 -0.43 7.64 -10.74
N HIS A 81 -0.62 7.49 -9.42
CA HIS A 81 -1.28 8.45 -8.53
C HIS A 81 -0.32 8.80 -7.38
N PRO A 82 0.71 9.62 -7.64
CA PRO A 82 1.72 9.96 -6.64
C PRO A 82 1.09 10.68 -5.44
N ILE A 83 1.41 10.25 -4.21
CA ILE A 83 0.95 10.89 -2.97
C ILE A 83 2.04 11.67 -2.23
N GLU A 84 3.17 11.87 -2.91
CA GLU A 84 4.34 12.64 -2.46
C GLU A 84 4.78 13.56 -3.60
N ASP A 85 5.54 14.62 -3.28
CA ASP A 85 6.19 15.50 -4.25
C ASP A 85 7.71 15.40 -4.16
N ALA A 86 8.35 15.31 -5.32
CA ALA A 86 9.80 15.32 -5.45
C ALA A 86 10.39 16.70 -5.14
N ASP A 87 9.61 17.75 -5.46
CA ASP A 87 10.05 19.14 -5.43
C ASP A 87 9.78 19.81 -4.06
N ASP A 88 9.09 19.14 -3.15
CA ASP A 88 8.91 19.60 -1.76
C ASP A 88 10.19 19.35 -0.93
N ALA A 89 11.17 20.24 -1.11
CA ALA A 89 12.44 20.18 -0.41
C ALA A 89 12.31 20.15 1.12
N GLU A 90 11.28 20.79 1.69
CA GLU A 90 11.06 20.85 3.13
C GLU A 90 10.63 19.48 3.67
N PHE A 91 9.65 18.84 3.03
CA PHE A 91 9.24 17.47 3.35
C PHE A 91 10.40 16.50 3.19
N ARG A 92 11.16 16.61 2.08
CA ARG A 92 12.32 15.75 1.81
C ARG A 92 13.41 15.89 2.87
N ALA A 93 13.69 17.10 3.34
CA ALA A 93 14.69 17.34 4.38
C ALA A 93 14.25 16.83 5.76
N ARG A 94 12.95 16.93 6.07
CA ARG A 94 12.38 16.46 7.35
C ARG A 94 12.46 14.94 7.51
N PHE A 95 12.32 14.19 6.42
CA PHE A 95 12.30 12.73 6.42
C PHE A 95 13.51 12.12 5.71
N ASP A 96 14.69 12.72 5.85
CA ASP A 96 15.94 12.16 5.33
C ASP A 96 16.33 10.87 6.09
N PRO A 97 16.78 9.80 5.42
CA PRO A 97 16.97 9.67 3.96
C PRO A 97 15.68 9.38 3.17
N TYR A 98 14.63 8.88 3.83
CA TYR A 98 13.29 8.71 3.26
C TYR A 98 12.25 8.38 4.36
N PRO A 99 10.96 8.69 4.13
CA PRO A 99 9.87 8.35 5.05
C PRO A 99 9.57 6.84 5.07
N ASN A 100 9.60 6.21 6.24
CA ASN A 100 9.50 4.75 6.39
C ASN A 100 8.74 4.25 7.65
N HIS A 101 7.94 5.13 8.27
CA HIS A 101 7.27 4.90 9.55
C HIS A 101 5.94 5.67 9.66
N PRO A 102 4.82 5.14 10.18
CA PRO A 102 3.52 5.84 10.20
C PRO A 102 3.51 7.26 10.79
N ALA A 103 4.49 7.59 11.64
CA ALA A 103 4.71 8.95 12.16
C ALA A 103 4.87 10.05 11.09
N HIS A 104 5.18 9.73 9.82
CA HIS A 104 5.20 10.73 8.74
C HIS A 104 3.86 10.91 8.01
N TYR A 105 2.86 10.07 8.31
CA TYR A 105 1.56 10.14 7.63
C TYR A 105 0.83 11.47 7.85
N PRO A 106 0.84 12.10 9.05
CA PRO A 106 0.23 13.41 9.23
C PRO A 106 0.81 14.47 8.29
N ASP A 107 2.13 14.48 8.09
CA ASP A 107 2.81 15.41 7.17
C ASP A 107 2.37 15.18 5.71
N LEU A 108 2.17 13.92 5.28
CA LEU A 108 1.62 13.64 3.95
C LEU A 108 0.18 14.13 3.79
N LEU A 109 -0.65 13.90 4.82
CA LEU A 109 -2.06 14.28 4.82
C LEU A 109 -2.27 15.80 4.85
N GLU A 110 -1.38 16.54 5.49
CA GLU A 110 -1.39 18.00 5.51
C GLU A 110 -0.90 18.60 4.18
N ARG A 111 0.18 18.04 3.62
CA ARG A 111 0.83 18.60 2.42
C ARG A 111 0.15 18.21 1.11
N TYR A 112 -0.39 16.99 1.03
CA TYR A 112 -0.90 16.41 -0.22
C TYR A 112 -2.34 15.87 -0.13
N PRO A 113 -3.29 16.56 0.55
CA PRO A 113 -4.65 16.05 0.75
C PRO A 113 -5.35 15.73 -0.57
N ASP A 114 -5.20 16.58 -1.59
CA ASP A 114 -5.84 16.38 -2.91
C ASP A 114 -5.29 15.15 -3.65
N ARG A 115 -3.98 14.90 -3.56
CA ARG A 115 -3.35 13.72 -4.20
C ARG A 115 -3.81 12.43 -3.53
N ILE A 116 -3.85 12.43 -2.20
CA ILE A 116 -4.34 11.30 -1.40
C ILE A 116 -5.83 11.06 -1.70
N GLY A 117 -6.64 12.12 -1.71
CA GLY A 117 -8.06 12.08 -2.06
C GLY A 117 -8.32 11.47 -3.44
N ALA A 118 -7.60 11.93 -4.46
CA ALA A 118 -7.69 11.41 -5.82
C ALA A 118 -7.32 9.93 -5.90
N ALA A 119 -6.23 9.52 -5.24
CA ALA A 119 -5.81 8.12 -5.20
C ALA A 119 -6.85 7.22 -4.49
N MET A 120 -7.45 7.68 -3.38
CA MET A 120 -8.52 6.95 -2.69
C MET A 120 -9.76 6.80 -3.57
N ALA A 121 -10.23 7.89 -4.20
CA ALA A 121 -11.40 7.87 -5.06
C ALA A 121 -11.23 6.91 -6.24
N ARG A 122 -10.06 6.96 -6.91
CA ARG A 122 -9.76 6.05 -8.02
C ARG A 122 -9.73 4.59 -7.57
N THR A 123 -9.22 4.33 -6.37
CA THR A 123 -9.15 2.98 -5.78
C THR A 123 -10.54 2.44 -5.48
N LEU A 124 -11.43 3.26 -4.89
CA LEU A 124 -12.82 2.87 -4.63
C LEU A 124 -13.55 2.52 -5.93
N GLU A 125 -13.46 3.38 -6.95
CA GLU A 125 -14.04 3.13 -8.27
C GLU A 125 -13.53 1.80 -8.88
N ALA A 126 -12.22 1.56 -8.83
CA ALA A 126 -11.64 0.33 -9.37
C ALA A 126 -12.10 -0.91 -8.60
N ALA A 127 -12.18 -0.82 -7.26
CA ALA A 127 -12.63 -1.92 -6.41
C ALA A 127 -14.10 -2.30 -6.69
N GLU A 128 -14.96 -1.33 -7.02
CA GLU A 128 -16.36 -1.56 -7.41
C GLU A 128 -16.51 -2.22 -8.79
N VAL A 129 -15.70 -1.81 -9.77
CA VAL A 129 -15.84 -2.27 -11.17
C VAL A 129 -15.20 -3.63 -11.41
N GLY A 130 -14.06 -3.92 -10.79
CA GLY A 130 -13.33 -5.14 -11.08
C GLY A 130 -12.01 -5.25 -10.35
N GLY A 131 -11.97 -4.91 -9.07
CA GLY A 131 -10.81 -5.11 -8.20
C GLY A 131 -9.66 -4.10 -8.41
N ALA A 132 -9.06 -3.69 -7.30
CA ALA A 132 -7.93 -2.76 -7.27
C ALA A 132 -6.71 -3.37 -6.57
N VAL A 133 -5.52 -3.04 -7.06
CA VAL A 133 -4.25 -3.30 -6.38
C VAL A 133 -3.56 -1.97 -6.09
N LEU A 134 -3.35 -1.67 -4.81
CA LEU A 134 -2.51 -0.55 -4.38
C LEU A 134 -1.05 -0.97 -4.25
N HIS A 135 -0.12 -0.18 -4.75
CA HIS A 135 1.29 -0.39 -4.45
C HIS A 135 2.10 0.90 -4.35
N CYS A 136 3.28 0.77 -3.74
CA CYS A 136 4.33 1.77 -3.81
C CYS A 136 5.65 1.06 -4.14
N SER A 137 6.78 1.50 -3.58
CA SER A 137 8.06 0.79 -3.73
C SER A 137 8.07 -0.56 -2.99
N ALA A 138 7.78 -0.54 -1.69
CA ALA A 138 7.81 -1.71 -0.81
C ALA A 138 6.42 -2.27 -0.46
N GLY A 139 5.36 -1.53 -0.78
CA GLY A 139 4.00 -1.88 -0.40
C GLY A 139 3.75 -1.75 1.10
N ARG A 140 4.55 -0.97 1.85
CA ARG A 140 4.41 -0.78 3.31
C ARG A 140 3.88 0.60 3.69
N ASP A 141 4.60 1.67 3.35
CA ASP A 141 4.36 3.01 3.90
C ASP A 141 3.25 3.77 3.17
N ARG A 142 3.51 4.31 1.96
CA ARG A 142 2.48 4.97 1.14
C ARG A 142 1.23 4.10 0.91
N THR A 143 1.43 2.81 0.64
CA THR A 143 0.35 1.83 0.52
C THR A 143 -0.37 1.63 1.86
N GLY A 144 0.36 1.59 2.97
CA GLY A 144 -0.20 1.45 4.31
C GLY A 144 -1.03 2.66 4.72
N LEU A 145 -0.57 3.88 4.43
CA LEU A 145 -1.35 5.11 4.62
C LEU A 145 -2.67 5.01 3.85
N LEU A 146 -2.61 4.77 2.54
CA LEU A 146 -3.81 4.80 1.71
C LEU A 146 -4.78 3.68 2.08
N THR A 147 -4.29 2.48 2.39
CA THR A 147 -5.12 1.37 2.88
C THR A 147 -5.76 1.67 4.23
N ALA A 148 -5.01 2.27 5.18
CA ALA A 148 -5.55 2.63 6.49
C ALA A 148 -6.68 3.65 6.39
N LEU A 149 -6.55 4.65 5.52
CA LEU A 149 -7.60 5.64 5.25
C LEU A 149 -8.80 5.00 4.55
N LEU A 150 -8.60 4.17 3.52
CA LEU A 150 -9.70 3.47 2.86
C LEU A 150 -10.50 2.58 3.84
N LEU A 151 -9.83 1.95 4.80
CA LEU A 151 -10.47 1.15 5.83
C LEU A 151 -11.26 1.99 6.87
N GLN A 152 -11.04 3.31 6.94
CA GLN A 152 -11.89 4.23 7.71
C GLN A 152 -13.19 4.59 7.00
N LEU A 153 -13.36 4.23 5.72
CA LEU A 153 -14.48 4.67 4.90
C LEU A 153 -15.62 3.64 4.88
N PRO A 154 -16.87 4.04 5.15
CA PRO A 154 -18.03 3.16 4.98
C PRO A 154 -18.31 2.79 3.51
N GLU A 155 -17.77 3.56 2.55
CA GLU A 155 -17.85 3.30 1.11
C GLU A 155 -17.09 2.04 0.70
N LEU A 156 -16.04 1.67 1.43
CA LEU A 156 -15.31 0.44 1.15
C LEU A 156 -16.19 -0.75 1.55
N PRO A 157 -16.42 -1.75 0.66
CA PRO A 157 -17.17 -2.94 1.01
C PRO A 157 -16.67 -3.58 2.31
N GLY A 158 -17.60 -3.86 3.22
CA GLY A 158 -17.30 -4.30 4.60
C GLY A 158 -17.40 -3.21 5.66
N GLY A 159 -17.56 -1.94 5.27
CA GLY A 159 -17.73 -0.83 6.19
C GLY A 159 -16.44 -0.43 6.90
N VAL A 160 -16.56 0.43 7.91
CA VAL A 160 -15.41 0.92 8.69
C VAL A 160 -14.75 -0.24 9.44
N ALA A 161 -13.45 -0.41 9.25
CA ALA A 161 -12.65 -1.41 9.94
C ALA A 161 -12.52 -1.10 11.43
N ASP A 162 -12.50 -2.13 12.26
CA ASP A 162 -12.07 -1.97 13.66
C ASP A 162 -10.53 -1.90 13.75
N ARG A 163 -10.05 -1.70 14.98
CA ARG A 163 -8.63 -1.57 15.27
C ARG A 163 -7.86 -2.84 14.95
N ASP A 164 -8.46 -4.00 15.20
CA ASP A 164 -7.82 -5.30 14.98
C ASP A 164 -7.61 -5.55 13.48
N GLU A 165 -8.59 -5.23 12.65
CA GLU A 165 -8.44 -5.29 11.19
C GLU A 165 -7.36 -4.30 10.69
N GLN A 166 -7.37 -3.05 11.17
CA GLN A 166 -6.35 -2.05 10.81
C GLN A 166 -4.93 -2.54 11.15
N HIS A 167 -4.75 -3.06 12.37
CA HIS A 167 -3.47 -3.61 12.84
C HIS A 167 -3.06 -4.83 12.03
N ALA A 168 -3.98 -5.75 11.73
CA ALA A 168 -3.70 -6.93 10.94
C ALA A 168 -3.25 -6.58 9.52
N VAL A 169 -3.95 -5.66 8.86
CA VAL A 169 -3.63 -5.19 7.50
C VAL A 169 -2.28 -4.48 7.47
N TYR A 170 -2.01 -3.59 8.41
CA TYR A 170 -0.72 -2.90 8.48
C TYR A 170 0.43 -3.89 8.76
N THR A 171 0.24 -4.79 9.74
CA THR A 171 1.21 -5.82 10.11
C THR A 171 1.58 -6.72 8.93
N ALA A 172 0.61 -7.12 8.12
CA ALA A 172 0.85 -7.92 6.91
C ALA A 172 1.81 -7.20 5.94
N GLY A 173 1.62 -5.89 5.76
CA GLY A 173 2.51 -5.05 4.95
C GLY A 173 3.93 -4.92 5.51
N VAL A 174 4.08 -4.80 6.83
CA VAL A 174 5.41 -4.76 7.49
C VAL A 174 6.09 -6.12 7.38
N ARG A 175 5.35 -7.21 7.64
CA ARG A 175 5.88 -8.57 7.63
C ARG A 175 6.32 -9.00 6.24
N GLY A 176 5.49 -8.76 5.22
CA GLY A 176 5.80 -9.18 3.86
C GLY A 176 7.06 -8.51 3.29
N ILE A 177 7.28 -7.22 3.57
CA ILE A 177 8.55 -6.58 3.16
C ILE A 177 9.73 -7.02 4.03
N ASN A 178 9.51 -7.27 5.33
CA ASN A 178 10.56 -7.79 6.19
C ASN A 178 11.05 -9.16 5.69
N ASP A 179 10.13 -10.08 5.39
CA ASP A 179 10.45 -11.42 4.89
C ASP A 179 11.20 -11.36 3.55
N TYR A 180 10.80 -10.47 2.64
CA TYR A 180 11.52 -10.26 1.38
C TYR A 180 12.98 -9.85 1.58
N ARG A 181 13.30 -9.07 2.62
CA ARG A 181 14.69 -8.64 2.89
C ARG A 181 15.63 -9.80 3.18
N ARG A 182 15.12 -10.96 3.59
CA ARG A 182 15.93 -12.17 3.79
C ARG A 182 16.46 -12.75 2.48
N THR A 183 15.73 -12.55 1.39
CA THR A 183 15.99 -13.19 0.09
C THR A 183 16.29 -12.18 -1.02
N ALA A 184 16.20 -10.88 -0.73
CA ALA A 184 16.47 -9.82 -1.68
C ALA A 184 17.89 -9.91 -2.25
N LYS A 185 18.00 -10.02 -3.58
CA LYS A 185 19.29 -10.06 -4.30
C LYS A 185 20.10 -8.77 -4.11
N VAL A 186 19.39 -7.65 -4.05
CA VAL A 186 19.98 -6.33 -3.81
C VAL A 186 19.51 -5.86 -2.43
N PRO A 187 20.41 -5.74 -1.44
CA PRO A 187 20.05 -5.22 -0.13
C PRO A 187 19.49 -3.80 -0.22
N HIS A 188 18.49 -3.49 0.61
CA HIS A 188 18.02 -2.12 0.74
C HIS A 188 19.16 -1.24 1.31
N PRO A 189 19.37 0.00 0.87
CA PRO A 189 20.49 0.83 1.38
C PRO A 189 20.40 1.07 2.89
N TYR A 190 19.19 1.32 3.42
CA TYR A 190 18.99 1.80 4.80
C TYR A 190 18.29 0.81 5.73
N GLU A 191 17.60 -0.19 5.19
CA GLU A 191 16.77 -1.08 5.98
C GLU A 191 17.31 -2.50 5.93
N ARG A 192 17.10 -3.23 7.03
CA ARG A 192 17.56 -4.61 7.20
C ARG A 192 16.37 -5.50 7.58
N TRP A 193 16.59 -6.80 7.50
CA TRP A 193 15.66 -7.77 8.06
C TRP A 193 15.66 -7.62 9.59
N VAL A 194 14.46 -7.54 10.16
CA VAL A 194 14.20 -7.49 11.60
C VAL A 194 14.03 -8.93 12.08
N PRO A 195 14.86 -9.40 13.03
CA PRO A 195 14.80 -10.77 13.51
C PRO A 195 13.63 -10.97 14.50
N PRO A 196 13.21 -12.22 14.78
CA PRO A 196 12.07 -12.52 15.63
C PRO A 196 12.15 -11.90 17.04
N GLU A 197 13.34 -11.82 17.63
CA GLU A 197 13.58 -11.24 18.96
C GLU A 197 13.28 -9.73 19.04
N ASP A 198 13.39 -9.01 17.92
CA ASP A 198 13.12 -7.57 17.84
C ASP A 198 11.74 -7.25 17.25
N TRP A 199 11.04 -8.27 16.74
CA TRP A 199 9.83 -8.11 15.93
C TRP A 199 8.70 -7.41 16.68
N ASP A 200 8.42 -7.82 17.92
CA ASP A 200 7.30 -7.28 18.69
C ASP A 200 7.51 -5.80 19.03
N ALA A 201 8.71 -5.42 19.43
CA ALA A 201 9.06 -4.02 19.69
C ALA A 201 9.00 -3.18 18.41
N HIS A 202 9.54 -3.70 17.31
CA HIS A 202 9.52 -3.04 16.00
C HIS A 202 8.09 -2.78 15.49
N LEU A 203 7.19 -3.74 15.71
CA LEU A 203 5.81 -3.63 15.30
C LEU A 203 5.00 -2.72 16.24
N ALA A 204 5.19 -2.85 17.55
CA ALA A 204 4.47 -2.04 18.55
C ALA A 204 4.69 -0.53 18.35
N GLU A 205 5.92 -0.11 18.07
CA GLU A 205 6.25 1.28 17.75
C GLU A 205 5.41 1.82 16.57
N ARG A 206 5.28 1.01 15.50
CA ARG A 206 4.56 1.40 14.28
C ARG A 206 3.06 1.41 14.48
N LEU A 207 2.53 0.42 15.20
CA LEU A 207 1.10 0.35 15.49
C LEU A 207 0.65 1.50 16.37
N ALA A 208 1.47 1.90 17.37
CA ALA A 208 1.20 3.09 18.17
C ALA A 208 1.10 4.36 17.30
N ALA A 209 2.06 4.58 16.39
CA ALA A 209 2.01 5.72 15.48
C ALA A 209 0.86 5.63 14.45
N LEU A 210 0.51 4.42 13.99
CA LEU A 210 -0.68 4.21 13.16
C LEU A 210 -1.95 4.59 13.93
N ASP A 211 -2.03 4.25 15.22
CA ASP A 211 -3.20 4.54 16.03
C ASP A 211 -3.44 6.03 16.23
N GLU A 212 -2.38 6.80 16.45
CA GLU A 212 -2.44 8.26 16.48
C GLU A 212 -3.02 8.84 15.18
N VAL A 213 -2.64 8.27 14.02
CA VAL A 213 -3.16 8.69 12.71
C VAL A 213 -4.65 8.34 12.59
N LEU A 214 -5.03 7.11 12.93
CA LEU A 214 -6.42 6.65 12.84
C LEU A 214 -7.35 7.44 13.75
N ASP A 215 -6.90 7.80 14.95
CA ASP A 215 -7.66 8.61 15.91
C ASP A 215 -7.82 10.06 15.42
N ALA A 216 -6.78 10.62 14.79
CA ALA A 216 -6.82 11.95 14.20
C ALA A 216 -7.65 12.03 12.91
N TRP A 217 -7.84 10.89 12.23
CA TRP A 217 -8.54 10.79 10.94
C TRP A 217 -9.72 9.80 11.00
N PRO A 218 -10.80 10.16 11.72
CA PRO A 218 -12.05 9.41 11.69
C PRO A 218 -12.71 9.46 10.30
N ALA A 219 -13.70 8.59 10.08
CA ALA A 219 -14.37 8.38 8.80
C ALA A 219 -14.83 9.67 8.10
N ASP A 220 -15.43 10.60 8.84
CA ASP A 220 -15.92 11.89 8.31
C ASP A 220 -14.77 12.79 7.82
N ARG A 221 -13.66 12.83 8.57
CA ARG A 221 -12.46 13.57 8.17
C ARG A 221 -11.77 12.94 6.97
N VAL A 222 -11.68 11.61 6.91
CA VAL A 222 -11.11 10.91 5.75
C VAL A 222 -11.99 11.13 4.52
N ARG A 223 -13.31 11.03 4.66
CA ARG A 223 -14.27 11.28 3.58
C ARG A 223 -14.15 12.69 3.01
N ALA A 224 -13.78 13.67 3.84
CA ALA A 224 -13.56 15.05 3.38
C ALA A 224 -12.36 15.22 2.43
N LEU A 225 -11.45 14.25 2.35
CA LEU A 225 -10.38 14.22 1.35
C LEU A 225 -10.87 13.81 -0.04
N LEU A 226 -12.00 13.08 -0.13
CA LEU A 226 -12.50 12.63 -1.42
C LEU A 226 -12.89 13.85 -2.28
N PRO A 227 -12.57 13.84 -3.59
CA PRO A 227 -13.00 14.87 -4.50
C PRO A 227 -14.54 14.95 -4.51
N ARG A 228 -15.05 16.19 -4.61
CA ARG A 228 -16.49 16.47 -4.64
C ARG A 228 -17.10 16.19 -6.00
#